data_AF-A0A1B6L964-F1
#
_entry.id   AF-A0A1B6L964-F1
#
_cell.length_a   1.000
_cell.length_b   1.000
_cell.length_c   1.000
_cell.angle_alpha   90.00
_cell.angle_beta   90.00
_cell.angle_gamma   90.00
#
_symmetry.space_group_name_H-M   'P 1'
#
loop_
_entity.id
_entity.type
_entity.pdbx_description
1 polymer ?
#
loop_
_entity_poly.entity_id
_entity_poly.type
_entity_poly.pdbx_seq_one_letter_code
_entity_poly.pdbx_strand_id
1 'polypeptide(L)'
;LRSLYGPGETLGVTPETKEIFLKNLRRDFPRELVPVVLGPLLYPYSADLPMDKLNQDSSNMANSMLDSTLADLVMEIGYGFCGSVDECRGHLVTLGAQNISAGGVARLLAMMIRSHTGLDNAYWAGTTDPAPPKDKPPEPPHLTSWNVDVFVQTLKELQVANVQWKDVILELDHADFMVKDRQGLSVLVTALRLGLQGQGFHPDRFPVDLFYRHWKHADSQLSLFQQILKNPDVFCFADYPYHAVAIDILKSLPENDNKEILTWRSLDLVQTLLYLSERGLYSQVQELLKFPIQNCPDVLVLALLQINVSTVSIVRQELLTNLMPIFLTNHPNSAIILHHAWHSQNSIKPIIMHSMAEWYVRGENDQTRLTRILEVAQDLKALSLLLNAQSFPFVIDLACLASRREYL
;
A
#
# COMPACT_ATOMS: atom_id res chain seq x y z
N LEU A 1 -30.74 -9.78 16.59
CA LEU A 1 -31.61 -9.72 15.39
C LEU A 1 -32.92 -10.51 15.56
N ARG A 2 -32.93 -11.74 16.11
CA ARG A 2 -34.19 -12.47 16.43
C ARG A 2 -35.15 -11.72 17.39
N SER A 3 -34.65 -10.84 18.26
CA SER A 3 -35.51 -10.04 19.15
C SER A 3 -36.20 -8.84 18.50
N LEU A 4 -35.82 -8.46 17.26
CA LEU A 4 -36.48 -7.34 16.57
C LEU A 4 -37.88 -7.70 16.09
N TYR A 5 -38.18 -8.99 15.92
CA TYR A 5 -39.47 -9.48 15.43
C TYR A 5 -40.23 -10.32 16.49
N GLY A 6 -39.74 -10.35 17.74
CA GLY A 6 -40.44 -10.94 18.86
C GLY A 6 -41.45 -9.98 19.49
N PRO A 7 -42.38 -10.46 20.34
CA PRO A 7 -43.32 -9.61 21.07
C PRO A 7 -42.53 -8.59 21.91
N GLY A 8 -42.70 -7.30 21.58
CA GLY A 8 -41.80 -6.20 21.95
C GLY A 8 -41.80 -5.78 23.42
N GLU A 9 -42.29 -6.60 24.35
CA GLU A 9 -42.51 -6.18 25.74
C GLU A 9 -41.35 -6.49 26.69
N THR A 10 -40.27 -7.17 26.26
CA THR A 10 -39.20 -7.59 27.20
C THR A 10 -37.92 -6.75 27.17
N LEU A 11 -37.78 -5.75 26.28
CA LEU A 11 -36.51 -5.02 26.12
C LEU A 11 -36.60 -3.49 26.01
N GLY A 12 -37.77 -2.87 26.20
CA GLY A 12 -37.90 -1.40 26.23
C GLY A 12 -37.54 -0.68 24.92
N VAL A 13 -37.51 -1.39 23.79
CA VAL A 13 -37.20 -0.82 22.47
C VAL A 13 -38.49 -0.26 21.86
N THR A 14 -38.58 1.07 21.74
CA THR A 14 -39.74 1.72 21.11
C THR A 14 -39.78 1.43 19.61
N PRO A 15 -40.97 1.43 18.98
CA PRO A 15 -41.11 1.28 17.54
C PRO A 15 -40.33 2.33 16.75
N GLU A 16 -40.22 3.57 17.24
CA GLU A 16 -39.42 4.60 16.56
C GLU A 16 -37.91 4.27 16.59
N THR A 17 -37.40 3.77 17.72
CA THR A 17 -36.00 3.37 17.85
C THR A 17 -35.66 2.23 16.88
N LYS A 18 -36.59 1.27 16.73
CA LYS A 18 -36.47 0.17 15.78
C LYS A 18 -36.47 0.68 14.33
N GLU A 19 -37.31 1.65 14.00
CA GLU A 19 -37.37 2.22 12.66
C GLU A 19 -36.10 3.01 12.31
N ILE A 20 -35.60 3.83 13.22
CA ILE A 20 -34.34 4.57 13.07
C ILE A 20 -33.16 3.60 12.88
N PHE A 21 -33.11 2.53 13.69
CA PHE A 21 -32.08 1.51 13.58
C PHE A 21 -32.10 0.80 12.21
N LEU A 22 -33.28 0.40 11.73
CA LEU A 22 -33.43 -0.21 10.40
C LEU A 22 -33.10 0.77 9.28
N LYS A 23 -33.42 2.06 9.43
CA LYS A 23 -33.07 3.11 8.46
C LYS A 23 -31.56 3.30 8.36
N ASN A 24 -30.85 3.33 9.49
CA ASN A 24 -29.39 3.41 9.52
C ASN A 24 -28.75 2.16 8.91
N LEU A 25 -29.23 0.97 9.25
CA LEU A 25 -28.73 -0.27 8.64
C LEU A 25 -28.97 -0.34 7.12
N ARG A 26 -30.10 0.15 6.61
CA ARG A 26 -30.35 0.20 5.15
C ARG A 26 -29.48 1.22 4.43
N ARG A 27 -29.07 2.31 5.11
CA ARG A 27 -28.10 3.27 4.58
C ARG A 27 -26.72 2.65 4.48
N ASP A 28 -26.30 1.94 5.52
CA ASP A 28 -24.97 1.33 5.59
C ASP A 28 -24.90 0.04 4.76
N PHE A 29 -26.04 -0.62 4.52
CA PHE A 29 -26.20 -1.80 3.67
C PHE A 29 -27.31 -1.62 2.62
N PRO A 30 -27.01 -0.88 1.52
CA PRO A 30 -27.88 -0.78 0.36
C PRO A 30 -28.22 -2.16 -0.22
N ARG A 31 -29.36 -2.31 -0.91
CA ARG A 31 -29.82 -3.61 -1.48
C ARG A 31 -28.75 -4.34 -2.30
N GLU A 32 -27.89 -3.60 -2.99
CA GLU A 32 -26.85 -4.16 -3.85
C GLU A 32 -25.69 -4.76 -3.05
N LEU A 33 -25.44 -4.25 -1.84
CA LEU A 33 -24.29 -4.55 -0.98
C LEU A 33 -24.68 -5.21 0.36
N VAL A 34 -25.96 -5.54 0.55
CA VAL A 34 -26.45 -6.14 1.79
C VAL A 34 -25.98 -7.59 1.92
N PRO A 35 -25.36 -7.99 3.05
CA PRO A 35 -25.03 -9.39 3.32
C PRO A 35 -26.27 -10.29 3.26
N VAL A 36 -26.12 -11.51 2.74
CA VAL A 36 -27.21 -12.47 2.50
C VAL A 36 -28.04 -12.75 3.76
N VAL A 37 -27.40 -12.78 4.93
CA VAL A 37 -28.05 -13.01 6.24
C VAL A 37 -28.93 -11.84 6.66
N LEU A 38 -28.60 -10.61 6.23
CA LEU A 38 -29.33 -9.38 6.57
C LEU A 38 -30.40 -9.03 5.54
N GLY A 39 -30.29 -9.52 4.31
CA GLY A 39 -31.23 -9.24 3.22
C GLY A 39 -32.70 -9.47 3.59
N PRO A 40 -33.09 -10.67 4.05
CA PRO A 40 -34.47 -10.98 4.45
C PRO A 40 -34.96 -10.15 5.64
N LEU A 41 -34.05 -9.71 6.52
CA LEU A 41 -34.39 -8.94 7.72
C LEU A 41 -34.57 -7.44 7.42
N LEU A 42 -33.81 -6.89 6.48
CA LEU A 42 -33.86 -5.48 6.08
C LEU A 42 -34.88 -5.23 4.97
N TYR A 43 -35.13 -6.21 4.09
CA TYR A 43 -36.02 -6.11 2.93
C TYR A 43 -37.02 -7.29 2.83
N PRO A 44 -37.94 -7.42 3.80
CA PRO A 44 -38.83 -8.60 3.92
C PRO A 44 -39.91 -8.74 2.82
N TYR A 45 -40.12 -7.71 1.99
CA TYR A 45 -41.16 -7.70 0.94
C TYR A 45 -40.63 -7.87 -0.50
N SER A 46 -39.34 -8.16 -0.66
CA SER A 46 -38.78 -8.55 -1.97
C SER A 46 -38.53 -10.05 -1.98
N ALA A 47 -39.49 -10.81 -2.50
CA ALA A 47 -39.17 -12.09 -3.10
C ALA A 47 -38.17 -11.85 -4.24
N ASP A 48 -37.24 -12.78 -4.42
CA ASP A 48 -36.11 -12.75 -5.35
C ASP A 48 -34.83 -12.11 -4.79
N LEU A 49 -34.11 -12.88 -3.97
CA LEU A 49 -32.66 -12.92 -4.10
C LEU A 49 -32.37 -13.34 -5.56
N PRO A 50 -31.69 -12.53 -6.39
CA PRO A 50 -31.41 -12.94 -7.76
C PRO A 50 -30.52 -14.18 -7.68
N MET A 51 -31.04 -15.32 -8.13
CA MET A 51 -30.30 -16.59 -8.28
C MET A 51 -28.96 -16.39 -9.01
N ASP A 52 -28.83 -15.32 -9.80
CA ASP A 52 -27.59 -14.87 -10.44
C ASP A 52 -26.46 -14.56 -9.45
N LYS A 53 -26.73 -13.99 -8.27
CA LYS A 53 -25.68 -13.74 -7.26
C LYS A 53 -25.17 -15.03 -6.61
N LEU A 54 -26.08 -15.96 -6.30
CA LEU A 54 -25.72 -17.28 -5.75
C LEU A 54 -24.93 -18.14 -6.77
N ASN A 55 -25.31 -18.06 -8.04
CA ASN A 55 -24.59 -18.73 -9.12
C ASN A 55 -23.22 -18.07 -9.39
N GLN A 56 -23.13 -16.74 -9.36
CA GLN A 56 -21.86 -16.02 -9.46
C GLN A 56 -20.92 -16.37 -8.30
N ASP A 57 -21.40 -16.32 -7.05
CA ASP A 57 -20.59 -16.66 -5.88
C ASP A 57 -20.11 -18.12 -5.90
N SER A 58 -20.97 -19.06 -6.34
CA SER A 58 -20.60 -20.47 -6.49
C SER A 58 -19.57 -20.68 -7.61
N SER A 59 -19.71 -19.98 -8.74
CA SER A 59 -18.76 -20.04 -9.84
C SER A 59 -17.40 -19.40 -9.49
N ASN A 60 -17.40 -18.30 -8.73
CA ASN A 60 -16.20 -17.64 -8.22
C ASN A 60 -15.45 -18.54 -7.23
N MET A 61 -16.18 -19.26 -6.36
CA MET A 61 -15.60 -20.23 -5.44
C MET A 61 -14.95 -21.41 -6.17
N ALA A 62 -15.63 -21.96 -7.19
CA ALA A 62 -15.10 -23.06 -8.00
C ALA A 62 -13.85 -22.64 -8.79
N ASN A 63 -13.88 -21.45 -9.41
CA ASN A 63 -12.72 -20.89 -10.12
C ASN A 63 -11.54 -20.62 -9.17
N SER A 64 -11.79 -20.05 -7.98
CA SER A 64 -10.73 -19.83 -6.99
C SER A 64 -10.10 -21.13 -6.49
N MET A 65 -10.86 -22.21 -6.40
CA MET A 65 -10.34 -23.52 -5.99
C MET A 65 -9.51 -24.15 -7.11
N LEU A 66 -9.97 -24.07 -8.37
CA LEU A 66 -9.19 -24.50 -9.54
C LEU A 66 -7.88 -23.70 -9.65
N ASP A 67 -7.94 -22.38 -9.47
CA ASP A 67 -6.80 -21.48 -9.52
C ASP A 67 -5.75 -21.77 -8.44
N SER A 68 -6.17 -22.17 -7.23
CA SER A 68 -5.21 -22.58 -6.18
C SER A 68 -4.58 -23.94 -6.50
N THR A 69 -5.37 -24.93 -6.93
CA THR A 69 -4.85 -26.25 -7.28
C THR A 69 -3.91 -26.20 -8.47
N LEU A 70 -4.14 -25.28 -9.41
CA LEU A 70 -3.27 -25.08 -10.57
C LEU A 70 -1.88 -24.61 -10.15
N ALA A 71 -1.78 -23.71 -9.17
CA ALA A 71 -0.48 -23.22 -8.69
C ALA A 71 0.36 -24.33 -8.05
N ASP A 72 -0.28 -25.23 -7.29
CA ASP A 72 0.40 -26.39 -6.69
C ASP A 72 0.89 -27.37 -7.77
N LEU A 73 0.04 -27.69 -8.76
CA LEU A 73 0.40 -28.58 -9.88
C LEU A 73 1.55 -28.00 -10.73
N VAL A 74 1.55 -26.70 -11.01
CA VAL A 74 2.66 -26.04 -11.72
C VAL A 74 3.93 -26.07 -10.89
N MET A 75 3.83 -25.93 -9.57
CA MET A 75 4.98 -26.05 -8.67
C MET A 75 5.58 -27.46 -8.69
N GLU A 76 4.75 -28.51 -8.76
CA GLU A 76 5.20 -29.90 -8.91
C GLU A 76 5.90 -30.18 -10.25
N ILE A 77 5.51 -29.49 -11.33
CA ILE A 77 6.22 -29.57 -12.61
C ILE A 77 7.59 -28.90 -12.53
N GLY A 78 7.72 -27.83 -11.73
CA GLY A 78 8.94 -27.07 -11.56
C GLY A 78 9.27 -26.21 -12.78
N TYR A 79 10.52 -25.72 -12.85
CA TYR A 79 10.93 -24.72 -13.86
C TYR A 79 10.78 -25.19 -15.31
N GLY A 80 10.77 -26.51 -15.55
CA GLY A 80 10.51 -27.11 -16.86
C GLY A 80 9.16 -26.71 -17.46
N PHE A 81 8.19 -26.30 -16.62
CA PHE A 81 6.90 -25.77 -17.09
C PHE A 81 7.06 -24.56 -18.03
N CYS A 82 8.10 -23.74 -17.84
CA CYS A 82 8.40 -22.59 -18.68
C CYS A 82 9.60 -22.86 -19.64
N GLY A 83 9.86 -24.12 -20.00
CA GLY A 83 10.98 -24.48 -20.88
C GLY A 83 10.88 -23.89 -22.28
N SER A 84 9.70 -24.01 -22.88
CA SER A 84 9.34 -23.43 -24.17
C SER A 84 7.86 -23.05 -24.20
N VAL A 85 7.46 -22.22 -25.16
CA VAL A 85 6.05 -21.82 -25.33
C VAL A 85 5.17 -23.04 -25.62
N ASP A 86 5.67 -24.00 -26.40
CA ASP A 86 4.93 -25.22 -26.74
C ASP A 86 4.75 -26.16 -25.54
N GLU A 87 5.80 -26.35 -24.72
CA GLU A 87 5.71 -27.15 -23.48
C GLU A 87 4.78 -26.49 -22.47
N CYS A 88 4.93 -25.19 -22.23
CA CYS A 88 4.07 -24.43 -21.32
C CYS A 88 2.61 -24.52 -21.77
N ARG A 89 2.35 -24.38 -23.07
CA ARG A 89 1.03 -24.56 -23.67
C ARG A 89 0.48 -25.96 -23.44
N GLY A 90 1.28 -26.98 -23.71
CA GLY A 90 0.90 -28.38 -23.53
C GLY A 90 0.51 -28.68 -22.08
N HIS A 91 1.29 -28.19 -21.12
CA HIS A 91 0.98 -28.33 -19.70
C HIS A 91 -0.32 -27.60 -19.31
N LEU A 92 -0.50 -26.35 -19.73
CA LEU A 92 -1.74 -25.60 -19.45
C LEU A 92 -2.98 -26.30 -20.01
N VAL A 93 -2.89 -26.85 -21.23
CA VAL A 93 -3.99 -27.61 -21.85
C VAL A 93 -4.28 -28.89 -21.06
N THR A 94 -3.23 -29.63 -20.67
CA THR A 94 -3.34 -30.89 -19.91
C THR A 94 -3.96 -30.66 -18.52
N LEU A 95 -3.63 -29.54 -17.88
CA LEU A 95 -4.16 -29.13 -16.58
C LEU A 95 -5.56 -28.50 -16.69
N GLY A 96 -6.14 -28.41 -17.88
CA GLY A 96 -7.47 -27.80 -18.09
C GLY A 96 -7.48 -26.27 -17.95
N ALA A 97 -6.32 -25.62 -17.89
CA ALA A 97 -6.15 -24.19 -17.67
C ALA A 97 -6.23 -23.34 -18.96
N GLN A 98 -7.03 -23.78 -19.93
CA GLN A 98 -7.19 -23.10 -21.23
C GLN A 98 -7.89 -21.74 -21.11
N ASN A 99 -8.72 -21.57 -20.07
CA ASN A 99 -9.46 -20.33 -19.77
C ASN A 99 -9.11 -19.82 -18.36
N ILE A 100 -7.81 -19.67 -18.07
CA ILE A 100 -7.37 -19.19 -16.76
C ILE A 100 -7.92 -17.79 -16.46
N SER A 101 -8.42 -17.60 -15.24
CA SER A 101 -8.96 -16.31 -14.79
C SER A 101 -7.83 -15.31 -14.50
N ALA A 102 -8.16 -14.02 -14.37
CA ALA A 102 -7.17 -13.03 -13.89
C ALA A 102 -6.63 -13.39 -12.49
N GLY A 103 -7.48 -13.96 -11.64
CA GLY A 103 -7.11 -14.50 -10.33
C GLY A 103 -6.13 -15.68 -10.44
N GLY A 104 -6.39 -16.62 -11.35
CA GLY A 104 -5.49 -17.74 -11.61
C GLY A 104 -4.11 -17.30 -12.10
N VAL A 105 -4.06 -16.32 -13.00
CA VAL A 105 -2.79 -15.72 -13.43
C VAL A 105 -2.07 -15.05 -12.25
N ALA A 106 -2.79 -14.26 -11.44
CA ALA A 106 -2.21 -13.62 -10.26
C ALA A 106 -1.64 -14.65 -9.25
N ARG A 107 -2.35 -15.77 -9.03
CA ARG A 107 -1.91 -16.87 -8.16
C ARG A 107 -0.67 -17.57 -8.70
N LEU A 108 -0.63 -17.87 -10.00
CA LEU A 108 0.55 -18.44 -10.65
C LEU A 108 1.75 -17.50 -10.58
N LEU A 109 1.55 -16.20 -10.81
CA LEU A 109 2.62 -15.21 -10.66
C LEU A 109 3.10 -15.13 -9.21
N ALA A 110 2.20 -15.08 -8.22
CA ALA A 110 2.57 -15.07 -6.81
C ALA A 110 3.37 -16.32 -6.41
N MET A 111 2.99 -17.48 -6.94
CA MET A 111 3.72 -18.73 -6.79
C MET A 111 5.12 -18.60 -7.40
N MET A 112 5.23 -18.20 -8.67
CA MET A 112 6.51 -18.03 -9.37
C MET A 112 7.43 -17.02 -8.69
N ILE A 113 6.90 -15.93 -8.14
CA ILE A 113 7.66 -14.92 -7.38
C ILE A 113 8.25 -15.53 -6.11
N ARG A 114 7.45 -16.31 -5.38
CA ARG A 114 7.87 -16.94 -4.11
C ARG A 114 8.86 -18.08 -4.31
N SER A 115 8.78 -18.78 -5.43
CA SER A 115 9.60 -19.93 -5.79
C SER A 115 10.55 -19.62 -6.96
N HIS A 116 10.92 -18.35 -7.15
CA HIS A 116 11.79 -17.93 -8.25
C HIS A 116 13.19 -18.58 -8.20
N THR A 117 13.58 -19.08 -7.02
CA THR A 117 14.74 -19.93 -6.77
C THR A 117 14.37 -21.03 -5.77
N GLY A 118 15.22 -22.06 -5.67
CA GLY A 118 15.12 -23.05 -4.60
C GLY A 118 14.05 -24.13 -4.76
N LEU A 119 13.39 -24.23 -5.92
CA LEU A 119 12.72 -25.48 -6.31
C LEU A 119 13.79 -26.53 -6.62
N ASP A 120 13.89 -27.53 -5.77
CA ASP A 120 14.57 -28.77 -6.13
C ASP A 120 13.83 -29.39 -7.32
N ASN A 121 14.55 -29.95 -8.30
CA ASN A 121 13.98 -30.67 -9.45
C ASN A 121 13.28 -31.94 -8.95
N ALA A 122 12.08 -31.77 -8.42
CA ALA A 122 11.31 -32.81 -7.81
C ALA A 122 10.41 -33.43 -8.90
N TYR A 123 10.74 -34.65 -9.31
CA TYR A 123 9.80 -35.69 -9.75
C TYR A 123 9.38 -35.87 -11.22
N TRP A 124 9.90 -35.13 -12.22
CA TRP A 124 9.69 -35.51 -13.64
C TRP A 124 10.86 -36.26 -14.30
N ALA A 125 11.93 -36.58 -13.55
CA ALA A 125 12.81 -37.69 -13.89
C ALA A 125 12.09 -39.03 -13.58
N GLY A 126 11.04 -39.31 -14.33
CA GLY A 126 10.33 -40.57 -14.27
C GLY A 126 11.26 -41.72 -14.66
N THR A 127 11.33 -42.70 -13.78
CA THR A 127 11.90 -44.05 -13.93
C THR A 127 13.42 -44.17 -13.82
N THR A 128 13.81 -45.12 -12.96
CA THR A 128 15.14 -45.73 -12.89
C THR A 128 15.50 -46.32 -14.25
N ASP A 129 16.02 -45.49 -15.16
CA ASP A 129 16.65 -45.97 -16.37
C ASP A 129 18.10 -46.37 -16.06
N PRO A 130 18.56 -47.55 -16.51
CA PRO A 130 19.95 -47.93 -16.40
C PRO A 130 20.83 -46.94 -17.18
N ALA A 131 22.06 -46.74 -16.69
CA ALA A 131 23.03 -45.74 -17.14
C ALA A 131 22.94 -45.38 -18.64
N PRO A 132 22.95 -44.08 -19.01
CA PRO A 132 22.74 -43.66 -20.38
C PRO A 132 23.88 -44.19 -21.27
N PRO A 133 23.56 -44.69 -22.48
CA PRO A 133 24.59 -44.98 -23.48
C PRO A 133 25.38 -43.70 -23.79
N LYS A 134 26.70 -43.84 -23.98
CA LYS A 134 27.69 -42.75 -24.15
C LYS A 134 27.47 -41.80 -25.34
N ASP A 135 26.35 -41.91 -26.06
CA ASP A 135 26.04 -41.17 -27.28
C ASP A 135 24.76 -40.30 -27.17
N LYS A 136 24.31 -39.94 -25.95
CA LYS A 136 23.24 -38.94 -25.80
C LYS A 136 23.82 -37.52 -25.96
N PRO A 137 23.16 -36.63 -26.73
CA PRO A 137 23.51 -35.22 -26.75
C PRO A 137 23.43 -34.62 -25.33
N PRO A 138 24.20 -33.56 -25.04
CA PRO A 138 24.20 -32.94 -23.71
C PRO A 138 22.76 -32.64 -23.27
N GLU A 139 22.42 -33.05 -22.05
CA GLU A 139 21.12 -32.75 -21.46
C GLU A 139 20.86 -31.24 -21.54
N PRO A 140 19.63 -30.83 -21.90
CA PRO A 140 19.30 -29.41 -21.98
C PRO A 140 19.61 -28.73 -20.65
N PRO A 141 20.07 -27.47 -20.67
CA PRO A 141 20.47 -26.77 -19.46
C PRO A 141 19.31 -26.77 -18.46
N HIS A 142 19.57 -27.27 -17.25
CA HIS A 142 18.59 -27.24 -16.17
C HIS A 142 18.23 -25.78 -15.86
N LEU A 143 16.96 -25.44 -16.02
CA LEU A 143 16.42 -24.14 -15.65
C LEU A 143 16.45 -24.01 -14.13
N THR A 144 16.95 -22.88 -13.64
CA THR A 144 17.07 -22.59 -12.20
C THR A 144 16.11 -21.51 -11.72
N SER A 145 15.28 -20.98 -12.62
CA SER A 145 14.27 -19.96 -12.35
C SER A 145 13.14 -20.02 -13.38
N TRP A 146 12.00 -19.41 -13.08
CA TRP A 146 10.86 -19.32 -13.97
C TRP A 146 11.13 -18.39 -15.16
N ASN A 147 10.96 -18.91 -16.38
CA ASN A 147 10.97 -18.09 -17.58
C ASN A 147 9.59 -17.42 -17.77
N VAL A 148 9.45 -16.24 -17.19
CA VAL A 148 8.20 -15.46 -17.19
C VAL A 148 7.82 -15.03 -18.60
N ASP A 149 8.80 -14.72 -19.46
CA ASP A 149 8.57 -14.36 -20.85
C ASP A 149 7.84 -15.47 -21.60
N VAL A 150 8.31 -16.72 -21.45
CA VAL A 150 7.65 -17.90 -22.01
C VAL A 150 6.23 -18.05 -21.46
N PHE A 151 6.04 -17.90 -20.15
CA PHE A 151 4.72 -18.00 -19.53
C PHE A 151 3.74 -16.95 -20.09
N VAL A 152 4.12 -15.68 -20.07
CA VAL A 152 3.29 -14.58 -20.57
C VAL A 152 3.03 -14.70 -22.07
N GLN A 153 4.03 -15.10 -22.86
CA GLN A 153 3.88 -15.34 -24.28
C GLN A 153 2.90 -16.49 -24.56
N THR A 154 2.98 -17.56 -23.78
CA THR A 154 2.03 -18.68 -23.86
C THR A 154 0.61 -18.23 -23.57
N LEU A 155 0.38 -17.41 -22.53
CA LEU A 155 -0.93 -16.85 -22.23
C LEU A 155 -1.48 -15.98 -23.37
N LYS A 156 -0.62 -15.21 -24.04
CA LYS A 156 -1.00 -14.39 -25.20
C LYS A 156 -1.41 -15.27 -26.39
N GLU A 157 -0.62 -16.29 -26.71
CA GLU A 157 -0.84 -17.14 -27.89
C GLU A 157 -1.97 -18.15 -27.70
N LEU A 158 -2.27 -18.54 -26.46
CA LEU A 158 -3.44 -19.38 -26.17
C LEU A 158 -4.75 -18.64 -26.40
N GLN A 159 -4.71 -17.33 -26.71
CA GLN A 159 -5.90 -16.50 -26.81
C GLN A 159 -6.85 -16.78 -25.64
N VAL A 160 -6.30 -16.76 -24.41
CA VAL A 160 -7.10 -16.78 -23.18
C VAL A 160 -7.90 -15.48 -23.20
N ALA A 161 -9.05 -15.51 -23.89
CA ALA A 161 -9.46 -14.44 -24.80
C ALA A 161 -9.80 -13.10 -24.15
N ASN A 162 -9.76 -12.99 -22.83
CA ASN A 162 -10.24 -11.83 -22.10
C ASN A 162 -9.44 -11.48 -20.84
N VAL A 163 -8.28 -12.10 -20.56
CA VAL A 163 -7.53 -11.77 -19.33
C VAL A 163 -7.06 -10.32 -19.41
N GLN A 164 -7.72 -9.43 -18.67
CA GLN A 164 -7.30 -8.04 -18.53
C GLN A 164 -6.17 -7.97 -17.52
N TRP A 165 -4.99 -7.47 -17.92
CA TRP A 165 -3.84 -7.41 -17.02
C TRP A 165 -4.02 -6.41 -15.88
N LYS A 166 -4.92 -5.43 -16.05
CA LYS A 166 -5.40 -4.61 -14.95
C LYS A 166 -6.10 -5.44 -13.88
N ASP A 167 -6.93 -6.39 -14.27
CA ASP A 167 -7.61 -7.29 -13.34
C ASP A 167 -6.61 -8.25 -12.69
N VAL A 168 -5.58 -8.71 -13.41
CA VAL A 168 -4.48 -9.49 -12.80
C VAL A 168 -3.80 -8.69 -11.70
N ILE A 169 -3.52 -7.39 -11.92
CA ILE A 169 -2.94 -6.51 -10.88
C ILE A 169 -3.90 -6.35 -9.69
N LEU A 170 -5.21 -6.24 -9.96
CA LEU A 170 -6.23 -6.19 -8.91
C LEU A 170 -6.34 -7.51 -8.12
N GLU A 171 -6.04 -8.64 -8.73
CA GLU A 171 -6.08 -9.95 -8.08
C GLU A 171 -4.79 -10.31 -7.34
N LEU A 172 -3.71 -9.51 -7.43
CA LEU A 172 -2.51 -9.69 -6.59
C LEU A 172 -2.80 -9.48 -5.09
N ASP A 173 -3.94 -8.86 -4.75
CA ASP A 173 -4.41 -8.68 -3.37
C ASP A 173 -5.01 -9.96 -2.81
N HIS A 174 -4.11 -10.88 -2.43
CA HIS A 174 -4.46 -12.15 -1.82
C HIS A 174 -3.40 -12.59 -0.78
N ALA A 175 -3.79 -13.41 0.19
CA ALA A 175 -2.95 -13.81 1.32
C ALA A 175 -1.59 -14.44 0.93
N ASP A 176 -1.53 -15.17 -0.19
CA ASP A 176 -0.31 -15.87 -0.60
C ASP A 176 0.71 -14.99 -1.34
N PHE A 177 0.37 -13.72 -1.62
CA PHE A 177 1.24 -12.82 -2.37
C PHE A 177 2.28 -12.21 -1.45
N MET A 178 3.55 -12.41 -1.78
CA MET A 178 4.68 -11.92 -1.00
C MET A 178 5.91 -11.75 -1.90
N VAL A 179 6.48 -10.54 -1.90
CA VAL A 179 7.74 -10.25 -2.61
C VAL A 179 8.89 -10.21 -1.59
N LYS A 180 9.77 -11.20 -1.63
CA LYS A 180 10.81 -11.38 -0.60
C LYS A 180 12.11 -10.62 -0.90
N ASP A 181 12.45 -10.46 -2.18
CA ASP A 181 13.72 -9.93 -2.65
C ASP A 181 13.60 -9.27 -4.03
N ARG A 182 14.74 -8.77 -4.53
CA ARG A 182 14.87 -8.10 -5.81
C ARG A 182 14.50 -9.01 -6.99
N GLN A 183 14.88 -10.28 -6.96
CA GLN A 183 14.60 -11.24 -8.03
C GLN A 183 13.11 -11.51 -8.15
N GLY A 184 12.41 -11.74 -7.03
CA GLY A 184 10.96 -11.87 -7.02
C GLY A 184 10.25 -10.62 -7.57
N LEU A 185 10.75 -9.42 -7.24
CA LEU A 185 10.23 -8.18 -7.81
C LEU A 185 10.47 -8.12 -9.34
N SER A 186 11.65 -8.52 -9.80
CA SER A 186 11.99 -8.54 -11.23
C SER A 186 11.08 -9.46 -12.03
N VAL A 187 10.79 -10.66 -11.49
CA VAL A 187 9.83 -11.63 -12.06
C VAL A 187 8.45 -10.99 -12.21
N LEU A 188 7.93 -10.37 -11.14
CA LEU A 188 6.63 -9.69 -11.15
C LEU A 188 6.57 -8.56 -12.18
N VAL A 189 7.54 -7.63 -12.13
CA VAL A 189 7.55 -6.44 -12.98
C VAL A 189 7.68 -6.82 -14.46
N THR A 190 8.51 -7.83 -14.76
CA THR A 190 8.65 -8.35 -16.12
C THR A 190 7.33 -8.95 -16.60
N ALA A 191 6.67 -9.79 -15.78
CA ALA A 191 5.38 -10.38 -16.10
C ALA A 191 4.33 -9.32 -16.45
N LEU A 192 4.17 -8.33 -15.56
CA LEU A 192 3.15 -7.29 -15.71
C LEU A 192 3.43 -6.39 -16.92
N ARG A 193 4.69 -6.00 -17.16
CA ARG A 193 5.06 -5.19 -18.34
C ARG A 193 4.78 -5.94 -19.64
N LEU A 194 5.20 -7.20 -19.74
CA LEU A 194 4.95 -8.03 -20.92
C LEU A 194 3.46 -8.24 -21.15
N GLY A 195 2.71 -8.50 -20.08
CA GLY A 195 1.27 -8.70 -20.12
C GLY A 195 0.52 -7.48 -20.65
N LEU A 196 0.80 -6.31 -20.06
CA LEU A 196 0.20 -5.03 -20.45
C LEU A 196 0.58 -4.60 -21.87
N GLN A 197 1.82 -4.86 -22.32
CA GLN A 197 2.28 -4.53 -23.67
C GLN A 197 1.39 -5.20 -24.74
N GLY A 198 0.94 -6.42 -24.49
CA GLY A 198 0.02 -7.14 -25.40
C GLY A 198 -1.34 -6.48 -25.57
N GLN A 199 -1.71 -5.54 -24.68
CA GLN A 199 -2.98 -4.81 -24.68
C GLN A 199 -2.86 -3.36 -25.16
N GLY A 200 -1.74 -3.02 -25.82
CA GLY A 200 -1.51 -1.67 -26.36
C GLY A 200 -1.05 -0.64 -25.34
N PHE A 201 -0.63 -1.06 -24.13
CA PHE A 201 -0.02 -0.16 -23.16
C PHE A 201 1.42 0.17 -23.57
N HIS A 202 1.75 1.46 -23.53
CA HIS A 202 3.13 1.90 -23.58
C HIS A 202 3.84 1.60 -22.25
N PRO A 203 5.14 1.26 -22.25
CA PRO A 203 5.91 1.01 -21.03
C PRO A 203 5.81 2.14 -19.99
N ASP A 204 5.68 3.39 -20.44
CA ASP A 204 5.57 4.58 -19.58
C ASP A 204 4.16 4.82 -19.03
N ARG A 205 3.19 3.94 -19.34
CA ARG A 205 1.78 4.03 -18.92
C ARG A 205 1.37 2.88 -18.01
N PHE A 206 2.31 2.33 -17.24
CA PHE A 206 1.99 1.33 -16.23
C PHE A 206 0.90 1.87 -15.27
N PRO A 207 -0.17 1.11 -14.98
CA PRO A 207 -1.28 1.55 -14.13
C PRO A 207 -0.90 1.48 -12.64
N VAL A 208 0.04 2.35 -12.24
CA VAL A 208 0.62 2.38 -10.89
C VAL A 208 -0.41 2.70 -9.81
N ASP A 209 -1.51 3.38 -10.18
CA ASP A 209 -2.66 3.66 -9.33
C ASP A 209 -3.27 2.40 -8.70
N LEU A 210 -3.20 1.26 -9.40
CA LEU A 210 -3.69 -0.02 -8.90
C LEU A 210 -2.84 -0.57 -7.73
N PHE A 211 -1.59 -0.14 -7.60
CA PHE A 211 -0.75 -0.46 -6.44
C PHE A 211 -1.08 0.41 -5.22
N TYR A 212 -1.53 1.65 -5.42
CA TYR A 212 -1.85 2.59 -4.34
C TYR A 212 -3.21 2.37 -3.69
N ARG A 213 -4.13 1.64 -4.35
CA ARG A 213 -5.43 1.29 -3.78
C ARG A 213 -5.29 0.60 -2.42
N HIS A 214 -6.32 0.62 -1.60
CA HIS A 214 -6.31 -0.09 -0.32
C HIS A 214 -6.52 -1.59 -0.54
N TRP A 215 -5.45 -2.38 -0.35
CA TRP A 215 -5.54 -3.85 -0.42
C TRP A 215 -6.23 -4.41 0.83
N LYS A 216 -6.94 -5.54 0.67
CA LYS A 216 -7.49 -6.34 1.75
C LYS A 216 -6.36 -6.96 2.58
N HIS A 217 -5.33 -7.45 1.90
CA HIS A 217 -4.13 -8.07 2.46
C HIS A 217 -2.99 -7.04 2.57
N ALA A 218 -2.97 -6.31 3.69
CA ALA A 218 -2.02 -5.23 3.93
C ALA A 218 -0.55 -5.69 3.91
N ASP A 219 -0.23 -6.88 4.46
CA ASP A 219 1.12 -7.46 4.44
C ASP A 219 1.63 -7.68 3.01
N SER A 220 0.76 -8.18 2.13
CA SER A 220 1.04 -8.42 0.72
C SER A 220 1.36 -7.11 0.00
N GLN A 221 0.55 -6.07 0.21
CA GLN A 221 0.79 -4.74 -0.35
C GLN A 221 2.10 -4.14 0.18
N LEU A 222 2.35 -4.23 1.48
CA LEU A 222 3.57 -3.72 2.08
C LEU A 222 4.80 -4.44 1.53
N SER A 223 4.77 -5.75 1.34
CA SER A 223 5.90 -6.51 0.78
C SER A 223 6.31 -6.00 -0.60
N LEU A 224 5.33 -5.66 -1.45
CA LEU A 224 5.57 -5.05 -2.76
C LEU A 224 6.24 -3.68 -2.62
N PHE A 225 5.68 -2.80 -1.78
CA PHE A 225 6.20 -1.46 -1.57
C PHE A 225 7.61 -1.48 -0.98
N GLN A 226 7.89 -2.38 -0.04
CA GLN A 226 9.21 -2.56 0.54
C GLN A 226 10.25 -2.91 -0.53
N GLN A 227 9.95 -3.84 -1.43
CA GLN A 227 10.90 -4.23 -2.46
C GLN A 227 11.03 -3.17 -3.56
N ILE A 228 9.95 -2.49 -3.93
CA ILE A 228 10.00 -1.37 -4.89
C ILE A 228 10.90 -0.25 -4.35
N LEU A 229 10.70 0.18 -3.10
CA LEU A 229 11.49 1.26 -2.49
C LEU A 229 12.96 0.89 -2.32
N LYS A 230 13.28 -0.40 -2.14
CA LYS A 230 14.66 -0.88 -2.04
C LYS A 230 15.36 -1.05 -3.40
N ASN A 231 14.60 -1.22 -4.48
CA ASN A 231 15.13 -1.58 -5.80
C ASN A 231 14.55 -0.66 -6.90
N PRO A 232 14.86 0.65 -6.87
CA PRO A 232 14.34 1.62 -7.84
C PRO A 232 14.81 1.36 -9.28
N ASP A 233 15.86 0.56 -9.46
CA ASP A 233 16.37 0.10 -10.76
C ASP A 233 15.42 -0.92 -11.44
N VAL A 234 14.64 -1.67 -10.66
CA VAL A 234 13.67 -2.65 -11.17
C VAL A 234 12.31 -1.97 -11.43
N PHE A 235 11.85 -1.19 -10.46
CA PHE A 235 10.62 -0.41 -10.57
C PHE A 235 10.73 0.82 -9.68
N CYS A 236 10.40 1.99 -10.22
CA CYS A 236 10.38 3.24 -9.47
C CYS A 236 9.01 3.90 -9.61
N PHE A 237 8.39 4.26 -8.49
CA PHE A 237 7.12 5.00 -8.50
C PHE A 237 7.25 6.35 -9.20
N ALA A 238 8.43 6.98 -9.16
CA ALA A 238 8.68 8.26 -9.82
C ALA A 238 8.71 8.18 -11.35
N ASP A 239 8.83 6.99 -11.93
CA ASP A 239 8.85 6.81 -13.39
C ASP A 239 7.45 6.92 -14.02
N TYR A 240 6.39 6.97 -13.20
CA TYR A 240 5.00 6.98 -13.64
C TYR A 240 4.26 8.22 -13.13
N PRO A 241 3.09 8.58 -13.70
CA PRO A 241 2.29 9.67 -13.18
C PRO A 241 1.83 9.42 -11.73
N TYR A 242 2.00 10.42 -10.87
CA TYR A 242 1.55 10.40 -9.47
C TYR A 242 1.01 11.78 -9.07
N HIS A 243 0.25 11.85 -7.99
CA HIS A 243 -0.13 13.13 -7.38
C HIS A 243 1.08 13.73 -6.67
N ALA A 244 1.71 14.75 -7.29
CA ALA A 244 2.94 15.33 -6.78
C ALA A 244 2.70 16.27 -5.58
N VAL A 245 3.62 16.22 -4.62
CA VAL A 245 3.74 17.21 -3.54
C VAL A 245 4.09 18.57 -4.15
N ALA A 246 3.33 19.61 -3.83
CA ALA A 246 3.65 20.98 -4.21
C ALA A 246 4.86 21.47 -3.40
N ILE A 247 6.00 21.65 -4.05
CA ILE A 247 7.26 22.08 -3.43
C ILE A 247 7.69 23.48 -3.83
N ASP A 248 6.88 24.19 -4.64
CA ASP A 248 7.20 25.51 -5.20
C ASP A 248 7.47 26.58 -4.14
N ILE A 249 6.99 26.35 -2.92
CA ILE A 249 7.21 27.25 -1.79
C ILE A 249 8.64 27.20 -1.27
N LEU A 250 9.38 26.10 -1.47
CA LEU A 250 10.69 25.88 -0.86
C LEU A 250 11.76 26.84 -1.42
N LYS A 251 12.65 27.31 -0.55
CA LYS A 251 13.79 28.18 -0.93
C LYS A 251 14.91 27.38 -1.59
N SER A 252 15.25 26.25 -0.98
CA SER A 252 16.22 25.30 -1.50
C SER A 252 15.45 24.08 -1.98
N LEU A 253 15.41 23.84 -3.29
CA LEU A 253 14.72 22.69 -3.83
C LEU A 253 15.51 21.39 -3.53
N PRO A 254 14.82 20.29 -3.20
CA PRO A 254 15.46 18.97 -3.09
C PRO A 254 16.08 18.55 -4.41
N GLU A 255 17.08 17.66 -4.35
CA GLU A 255 17.71 17.09 -5.54
C GLU A 255 16.67 16.50 -6.51
N ASN A 256 16.73 16.93 -7.77
CA ASN A 256 15.77 16.51 -8.81
C ASN A 256 16.23 15.26 -9.59
N ASP A 257 17.51 14.87 -9.49
CA ASP A 257 18.06 13.79 -10.32
C ASP A 257 18.08 12.44 -9.58
N ASN A 258 17.88 12.45 -8.26
CA ASN A 258 17.86 11.24 -7.44
C ASN A 258 16.45 10.61 -7.43
N LYS A 259 16.29 9.50 -8.16
CA LYS A 259 15.02 8.75 -8.25
C LYS A 259 14.48 8.29 -6.90
N GLU A 260 15.34 7.99 -5.92
CA GLU A 260 14.90 7.60 -4.58
C GLU A 260 14.20 8.78 -3.88
N ILE A 261 14.74 10.00 -4.00
CA ILE A 261 14.12 11.21 -3.47
C ILE A 261 12.85 11.57 -4.23
N LEU A 262 12.87 11.47 -5.57
CA LEU A 262 11.70 11.77 -6.41
C LEU A 262 10.49 10.88 -6.07
N THR A 263 10.71 9.62 -5.70
CA THR A 263 9.65 8.69 -5.30
C THR A 263 8.81 9.23 -4.14
N TRP A 264 9.44 9.93 -3.19
CA TRP A 264 8.77 10.52 -2.03
C TRP A 264 7.97 11.79 -2.35
N ARG A 265 8.02 12.29 -3.60
CA ARG A 265 7.12 13.35 -4.06
C ARG A 265 5.72 12.83 -4.38
N SER A 266 5.49 11.53 -4.37
CA SER A 266 4.17 10.93 -4.55
C SER A 266 3.34 11.03 -3.27
N LEU A 267 2.28 11.84 -3.29
CA LEU A 267 1.28 11.88 -2.22
C LEU A 267 0.58 10.54 -2.06
N ASP A 268 0.34 9.83 -3.17
CA ASP A 268 -0.30 8.51 -3.16
C ASP A 268 0.56 7.51 -2.37
N LEU A 269 1.87 7.50 -2.58
CA LEU A 269 2.80 6.65 -1.82
C LEU A 269 2.72 6.94 -0.32
N VAL A 270 2.86 8.21 0.08
CA VAL A 270 2.84 8.59 1.50
C VAL A 270 1.49 8.26 2.13
N GLN A 271 0.38 8.51 1.42
CA GLN A 271 -0.96 8.19 1.89
C GLN A 271 -1.18 6.68 2.06
N THR A 272 -0.74 5.86 1.09
CA THR A 272 -0.82 4.39 1.20
C THR A 272 0.01 3.88 2.39
N LEU A 273 1.22 4.42 2.62
CA LEU A 273 2.04 4.02 3.76
C LEU A 273 1.39 4.38 5.11
N LEU A 274 0.80 5.58 5.23
CA LEU A 274 0.04 5.96 6.43
C LEU A 274 -1.14 5.00 6.66
N TYR A 275 -1.88 4.66 5.61
CA TYR A 275 -2.96 3.68 5.69
C TYR A 275 -2.45 2.31 6.16
N LEU A 276 -1.35 1.80 5.60
CA LEU A 276 -0.78 0.51 5.99
C LEU A 276 -0.32 0.53 7.47
N SER A 277 0.21 1.65 7.94
CA SER A 277 0.59 1.83 9.35
C SER A 277 -0.60 1.64 10.29
N GLU A 278 -1.75 2.20 9.93
CA GLU A 278 -3.01 2.08 10.69
C GLU A 278 -3.63 0.67 10.63
N ARG A 279 -3.19 -0.16 9.68
CA ARG A 279 -3.61 -1.56 9.53
C ARG A 279 -2.78 -2.56 10.35
N GLY A 280 -1.96 -2.06 11.28
CA GLY A 280 -1.14 -2.88 12.18
C GLY A 280 0.30 -3.09 11.71
N LEU A 281 0.71 -2.44 10.62
CA LEU A 281 2.06 -2.55 10.05
C LEU A 281 2.95 -1.35 10.40
N TYR A 282 2.70 -0.75 11.58
CA TYR A 282 3.36 0.48 12.00
C TYR A 282 4.88 0.37 12.00
N SER A 283 5.47 -0.69 12.58
CA SER A 283 6.94 -0.78 12.69
C SER A 283 7.62 -0.89 11.33
N GLN A 284 7.04 -1.67 10.42
CA GLN A 284 7.59 -1.87 9.10
C GLN A 284 7.47 -0.61 8.23
N VAL A 285 6.37 0.15 8.38
CA VAL A 285 6.22 1.45 7.72
C VAL A 285 7.22 2.46 8.29
N GLN A 286 7.45 2.48 9.60
CA GLN A 286 8.48 3.36 10.21
C GLN A 286 9.88 3.07 9.65
N GLU A 287 10.24 1.80 9.44
CA GLU A 287 11.51 1.44 8.80
C GLU A 287 11.63 2.02 7.39
N LEU A 288 10.55 2.03 6.60
CA LEU A 288 10.53 2.64 5.27
C LEU A 288 10.65 4.17 5.32
N LEU A 289 10.04 4.81 6.33
CA LEU A 289 10.05 6.26 6.49
C LEU A 289 11.38 6.81 7.02
N LYS A 290 12.32 5.98 7.50
CA LYS A 290 13.67 6.43 7.89
C LYS A 290 14.39 7.16 6.77
N PHE A 291 14.30 6.64 5.54
CA PHE A 291 14.97 7.23 4.38
C PHE A 291 14.50 8.67 4.12
N PRO A 292 13.21 8.97 3.92
CA PRO A 292 12.77 10.34 3.65
C PRO A 292 12.94 11.26 4.85
N ILE A 293 12.87 10.77 6.09
CA ILE A 293 13.17 11.56 7.29
C ILE A 293 14.62 12.08 7.27
N GLN A 294 15.56 11.27 6.76
CA GLN A 294 16.98 11.63 6.73
C GLN A 294 17.38 12.42 5.47
N ASN A 295 16.83 12.06 4.31
CA ASN A 295 17.32 12.54 3.02
C ASN A 295 16.46 13.64 2.39
N CYS A 296 15.16 13.66 2.65
CA CYS A 296 14.23 14.66 2.11
C CYS A 296 13.10 15.01 3.10
N PRO A 297 13.44 15.45 4.33
CA PRO A 297 12.44 15.72 5.37
C PRO A 297 11.47 16.84 4.98
N ASP A 298 11.90 17.79 4.14
CA ASP A 298 11.09 18.88 3.61
C ASP A 298 10.03 18.40 2.62
N VAL A 299 10.35 17.44 1.76
CA VAL A 299 9.36 16.78 0.89
C VAL A 299 8.35 16.02 1.74
N LEU A 300 8.82 15.25 2.72
CA LEU A 300 7.95 14.44 3.56
C LEU A 300 7.00 15.29 4.40
N VAL A 301 7.48 16.35 5.07
CA VAL A 301 6.60 17.22 5.85
C VAL A 301 5.57 17.91 4.97
N LEU A 302 5.93 18.35 3.76
CA LEU A 302 4.96 18.95 2.83
C LEU A 302 3.93 17.94 2.35
N ALA A 303 4.33 16.69 2.06
CA ALA A 303 3.40 15.62 1.77
C ALA A 303 2.40 15.42 2.92
N LEU A 304 2.91 15.32 4.15
CA LEU A 304 2.10 15.17 5.35
C LEU A 304 1.22 16.39 5.66
N LEU A 305 1.49 17.58 5.11
CA LEU A 305 0.60 18.74 5.25
C LEU A 305 -0.47 18.78 4.16
N GLN A 306 -0.14 18.31 2.96
CA GLN A 306 -1.00 18.38 1.77
C GLN A 306 -1.97 17.20 1.64
N ILE A 307 -1.74 16.08 2.34
CA ILE A 307 -2.70 14.98 2.39
C ILE A 307 -4.03 15.47 2.98
N ASN A 308 -5.07 15.54 2.15
CA ASN A 308 -6.39 16.06 2.50
C ASN A 308 -7.24 14.95 3.17
N VAL A 309 -7.01 14.73 4.45
CA VAL A 309 -7.88 13.90 5.30
C VAL A 309 -8.49 14.82 6.34
N SER A 310 -9.82 14.75 6.52
CA SER A 310 -10.59 15.62 7.42
C SER A 310 -10.12 15.56 8.88
N THR A 311 -9.43 14.50 9.27
CA THR A 311 -8.81 14.31 10.58
C THR A 311 -7.35 13.89 10.42
N VAL A 312 -6.46 14.55 11.16
CA VAL A 312 -5.06 14.12 11.27
C VAL A 312 -5.05 12.80 12.03
N SER A 313 -4.59 11.73 11.40
CA SER A 313 -4.47 10.45 12.08
C SER A 313 -3.31 10.44 13.08
N ILE A 314 -3.33 9.50 14.01
CA ILE A 314 -2.32 9.39 15.09
C ILE A 314 -0.91 9.26 14.50
N VAL A 315 -0.75 8.39 13.49
CA VAL A 315 0.54 8.17 12.82
C VAL A 315 1.02 9.44 12.12
N ARG A 316 0.12 10.15 11.43
CA ARG A 316 0.45 11.43 10.78
C ARG A 316 0.86 12.49 11.80
N GLN A 317 0.13 12.61 12.91
CA GLN A 317 0.48 13.53 13.99
C GLN A 317 1.84 13.22 14.60
N GLU A 318 2.12 11.94 14.84
CA GLU A 318 3.41 11.49 15.38
C GLU A 318 4.56 11.80 14.42
N LEU A 319 4.40 11.50 13.13
CA LEU A 319 5.41 11.81 12.12
C LEU A 319 5.67 13.30 12.00
N LEU A 320 4.62 14.12 11.97
CA LEU A 320 4.76 15.58 12.01
C LEU A 320 5.51 16.02 13.27
N THR A 321 5.14 15.49 14.44
CA THR A 321 5.80 15.79 15.73
C THR A 321 7.29 15.45 15.70
N ASN A 322 7.66 14.31 15.11
CA ASN A 322 9.04 13.86 14.98
C ASN A 322 9.85 14.67 13.94
N LEU A 323 9.19 15.19 12.90
CA LEU A 323 9.82 16.00 11.86
C LEU A 323 10.03 17.46 12.28
N MET A 324 9.13 18.03 13.10
CA MET A 324 9.22 19.45 13.51
C MET A 324 10.58 19.85 14.10
N PRO A 325 11.22 19.07 14.99
CA PRO A 325 12.56 19.37 15.51
C PRO A 325 13.61 19.64 14.42
N ILE A 326 13.55 18.95 13.27
CA ILE A 326 14.48 19.18 12.15
C ILE A 326 14.38 20.63 11.68
N PHE A 327 13.16 21.17 11.57
CA PHE A 327 12.92 22.53 11.11
C PHE A 327 13.06 23.58 12.22
N LEU A 328 13.00 23.20 13.49
CA LEU A 328 13.33 24.08 14.61
C LEU A 328 14.85 24.32 14.73
N THR A 329 15.66 23.39 14.22
CA THR A 329 17.12 23.57 14.05
C THR A 329 17.45 24.40 12.79
N ASN A 330 18.63 24.18 12.19
CA ASN A 330 19.20 25.02 11.14
C ASN A 330 18.97 24.47 9.72
N HIS A 331 17.73 24.06 9.39
CA HIS A 331 17.40 23.58 8.05
C HIS A 331 17.18 24.75 7.08
N PRO A 332 17.69 24.70 5.82
CA PRO A 332 17.57 25.83 4.87
C PRO A 332 16.12 26.24 4.58
N ASN A 333 15.19 25.27 4.60
CA ASN A 333 13.76 25.49 4.39
C ASN A 333 12.94 25.73 5.67
N SER A 334 13.57 25.81 6.85
CA SER A 334 12.89 25.92 8.16
C SER A 334 11.78 26.97 8.20
N ALA A 335 12.12 28.22 7.86
CA ALA A 335 11.19 29.35 8.00
C ALA A 335 9.94 29.17 7.13
N ILE A 336 10.10 28.71 5.88
CA ILE A 336 8.97 28.53 4.97
C ILE A 336 8.10 27.36 5.40
N ILE A 337 8.70 26.22 5.77
CA ILE A 337 7.96 25.03 6.18
C ILE A 337 7.15 25.32 7.43
N LEU A 338 7.76 25.94 8.44
CA LEU A 338 7.06 26.30 9.68
C LEU A 338 5.93 27.30 9.42
N HIS A 339 6.18 28.31 8.57
CA HIS A 339 5.15 29.28 8.18
C HIS A 339 4.00 28.62 7.43
N HIS A 340 4.29 27.76 6.46
CA HIS A 340 3.28 27.01 5.71
C HIS A 340 2.49 26.07 6.62
N ALA A 341 3.17 25.29 7.46
CA ALA A 341 2.55 24.36 8.41
C ALA A 341 1.61 25.09 9.37
N TRP A 342 2.03 26.23 9.93
CA TRP A 342 1.24 27.03 10.85
C TRP A 342 -0.06 27.58 10.25
N HIS A 343 -0.04 27.92 8.96
CA HIS A 343 -1.18 28.49 8.24
C HIS A 343 -1.99 27.45 7.44
N SER A 344 -1.54 26.20 7.38
CA SER A 344 -2.20 25.14 6.59
C SER A 344 -3.56 24.72 7.16
N GLN A 345 -3.58 24.16 8.36
CA GLN A 345 -4.78 23.67 9.03
C GLN A 345 -4.70 23.97 10.53
N ASN A 346 -5.82 24.37 11.15
CA ASN A 346 -5.84 24.69 12.58
C ASN A 346 -5.49 23.48 13.48
N SER A 347 -5.73 22.25 12.99
CA SER A 347 -5.33 20.99 13.64
C SER A 347 -3.82 20.81 13.76
N ILE A 348 -3.02 21.48 12.93
CA ILE A 348 -1.55 21.37 12.91
C ILE A 348 -0.90 22.29 13.96
N LYS A 349 -1.53 23.41 14.32
CA LYS A 349 -0.97 24.36 15.30
C LYS A 349 -0.68 23.72 16.66
N PRO A 350 -1.60 22.92 17.27
CA PRO A 350 -1.29 22.21 18.51
C PRO A 350 -0.10 21.27 18.39
N ILE A 351 0.08 20.63 17.23
CA ILE A 351 1.20 19.72 16.96
C ILE A 351 2.52 20.51 17.00
N ILE A 352 2.61 21.61 16.26
CA ILE A 352 3.81 22.47 16.23
C ILE A 352 4.14 22.99 17.65
N MET A 353 3.14 23.49 18.38
CA MET A 353 3.34 24.00 19.73
C MET A 353 3.81 22.89 20.69
N HIS A 354 3.23 21.70 20.59
CA HIS A 354 3.65 20.54 21.37
C HIS A 354 5.09 20.15 21.03
N SER A 355 5.46 20.09 19.75
CA SER A 355 6.82 19.79 19.31
C SER A 355 7.84 20.82 19.81
N MET A 356 7.50 22.12 19.85
CA MET A 356 8.37 23.16 20.41
C MET A 356 8.63 22.93 21.90
N ALA A 357 7.57 22.69 22.68
CA ALA A 357 7.68 22.46 24.11
C ALA A 357 8.49 21.17 24.40
N GLU A 358 8.22 20.10 23.68
CA GLU A 358 8.94 18.84 23.82
C GLU A 358 10.42 18.97 23.41
N TRP A 359 10.71 19.68 22.32
CA TRP A 359 12.08 19.92 21.86
C TRP A 359 12.92 20.70 22.89
N TYR A 360 12.31 21.65 23.61
CA TYR A 360 12.94 22.35 24.72
C TYR A 360 13.24 21.40 25.90
N VAL A 361 12.23 20.64 26.35
CA VAL A 361 12.36 19.74 27.50
C VAL A 361 13.37 18.62 27.24
N ARG A 362 13.33 18.00 26.05
CA ARG A 362 14.33 16.99 25.63
C ARG A 362 15.74 17.57 25.48
N GLY A 363 15.86 18.89 25.38
CA GLY A 363 17.14 19.61 25.34
C GLY A 363 17.64 20.02 26.71
N GLU A 364 17.15 19.42 27.79
CA GLU A 364 17.55 19.75 29.17
C GLU A 364 17.35 21.24 29.50
N ASN A 365 16.32 21.85 28.92
CA ASN A 365 15.98 23.28 29.11
C ASN A 365 17.08 24.24 28.59
N ASP A 366 17.74 23.86 27.49
CA ASP A 366 18.74 24.68 26.79
C ASP A 366 18.16 26.03 26.33
N GLN A 367 18.81 27.11 26.77
CA GLN A 367 18.45 28.49 26.48
C GLN A 367 18.60 28.86 24.99
N THR A 368 19.47 28.17 24.25
CA THR A 368 19.61 28.38 22.80
C THR A 368 18.37 27.88 22.06
N ARG A 369 17.82 26.72 22.46
CA ARG A 369 16.54 26.20 21.93
C ARG A 369 15.39 27.11 22.29
N LEU A 370 15.33 27.59 23.54
CA LEU A 370 14.30 28.53 23.97
C LEU A 370 14.33 29.83 23.17
N THR A 371 15.52 30.37 22.94
CA THR A 371 15.73 31.55 22.07
C THR A 371 15.24 31.30 20.66
N ARG A 372 15.59 30.15 20.08
CA ARG A 372 15.17 29.78 18.73
C ARG A 372 13.65 29.60 18.64
N ILE A 373 13.03 28.97 19.64
CA ILE A 373 11.57 28.83 19.71
C ILE A 373 10.91 30.21 19.77
N LEU A 374 11.43 31.14 20.58
CA LEU A 374 10.89 32.49 20.69
C LEU A 374 10.97 33.24 19.35
N GLU A 375 12.08 33.15 18.63
CA GLU A 375 12.23 33.74 17.30
C GLU A 375 11.22 33.19 16.30
N VAL A 376 11.10 31.86 16.23
CA VAL A 376 10.09 31.21 15.37
C VAL A 376 8.67 31.60 15.79
N ALA A 377 8.38 31.69 17.09
CA ALA A 377 7.08 32.09 17.60
C ALA A 377 6.72 33.53 17.22
N GLN A 378 7.70 34.45 17.20
CA GLN A 378 7.50 35.82 16.72
C GLN A 378 7.21 35.84 15.22
N ASP A 379 8.00 35.13 14.42
CA ASP A 379 7.82 35.04 12.97
C ASP A 379 6.42 34.50 12.60
N LEU A 380 5.92 33.53 13.36
CA LEU A 380 4.59 32.92 13.16
C LEU A 380 3.44 33.70 13.82
N LYS A 381 3.74 34.77 14.58
CA LYS A 381 2.78 35.48 15.45
C LYS A 381 2.05 34.53 16.41
N ALA A 382 2.79 33.54 16.92
CA ALA A 382 2.30 32.43 17.74
C ALA A 382 2.53 32.61 19.25
N LEU A 383 3.27 33.65 19.67
CA LEU A 383 3.69 33.81 21.08
C LEU A 383 2.50 33.75 22.06
N SER A 384 1.42 34.48 21.78
CA SER A 384 0.23 34.50 22.65
C SER A 384 -0.44 33.12 22.76
N LEU A 385 -0.41 32.32 21.70
CA LEU A 385 -0.96 30.96 21.72
C LEU A 385 -0.05 29.99 22.49
N LEU A 386 1.27 30.13 22.32
CA LEU A 386 2.25 29.33 23.06
C LEU A 386 2.21 29.59 24.57
N LEU A 387 2.01 30.85 24.98
CA LEU A 387 1.88 31.21 26.40
C LEU A 387 0.61 30.66 27.05
N ASN A 388 -0.38 30.23 26.26
CA ASN A 388 -1.58 29.55 26.72
C ASN A 388 -1.47 28.00 26.65
N ALA A 389 -0.29 27.46 26.31
CA ALA A 389 -0.07 26.01 26.29
C ALA A 389 0.00 25.41 27.70
N GLN A 390 -0.24 24.11 27.82
CA GLN A 390 -0.32 23.41 29.12
C GLN A 390 1.05 23.03 29.72
N SER A 391 2.17 23.26 29.01
CA SER A 391 3.52 22.94 29.49
C SER A 391 4.07 24.07 30.35
N PHE A 392 3.68 24.12 31.64
CA PHE A 392 4.00 25.26 32.52
C PHE A 392 5.50 25.59 32.64
N PRO A 393 6.44 24.63 32.82
CA PRO A 393 7.86 24.97 32.89
C PRO A 393 8.37 25.69 31.63
N PHE A 394 8.01 25.16 30.45
CA PHE A 394 8.33 25.78 29.16
C PHE A 394 7.70 27.16 29.01
N VAL A 395 6.43 27.31 29.37
CA VAL A 395 5.69 28.58 29.25
C VAL A 395 6.29 29.65 30.16
N ILE A 396 6.65 29.32 31.40
CA ILE A 396 7.25 30.27 32.35
C ILE A 396 8.60 30.77 31.83
N ASP A 397 9.46 29.86 31.36
CA ASP A 397 10.77 30.23 30.83
C ASP A 397 10.64 31.07 29.55
N LEU A 398 9.73 30.68 28.65
CA LEU A 398 9.43 31.41 27.43
C LEU A 398 8.90 32.82 27.73
N ALA A 399 7.99 32.96 28.71
CA ALA A 399 7.45 34.25 29.14
C ALA A 399 8.54 35.15 29.72
N CYS A 400 9.42 34.60 30.57
CA CYS A 400 10.56 35.32 31.12
C CYS A 400 11.48 35.84 30.01
N LEU A 401 11.79 35.00 29.02
CA LEU A 401 12.64 35.39 27.89
C LEU A 401 11.96 36.43 26.99
N ALA A 402 10.67 36.25 26.70
CA ALA A 402 9.89 37.19 25.90
C ALA A 402 9.78 38.57 26.57
N SER A 403 9.56 38.62 27.89
CA SER A 403 9.55 39.87 28.66
C SER A 403 10.91 40.58 28.64
N ARG A 404 12.02 39.84 28.78
CA ARG A 404 13.38 40.41 28.67
C ARG A 404 13.70 40.99 27.29
N ARG A 405 13.03 40.48 26.24
CA ARG A 405 13.14 40.98 24.86
C ARG A 405 12.05 41.99 24.49
N GLU A 406 11.26 42.47 25.46
CA GLU A 406 10.21 43.48 25.25
C GLU A 406 9.11 43.04 24.26
N TYR A 407 8.83 41.72 24.22
CA TYR A 407 7.77 41.15 23.37
C TYR A 407 6.42 40.95 24.09
N LEU A 408 6.35 41.30 25.38
CA LEU A 408 5.16 41.18 26.24
C LEU A 408 4.85 42.47 26.97
#